data_AF-A0A965Q3E5-F1
#
_entry.id   AF-A0A965Q3E5-F1
#
_cell.length_a   1.000
_cell.length_b   1.000
_cell.length_c   1.000
_cell.angle_alpha   90.00
_cell.angle_beta   90.00
_cell.angle_gamma   90.00
#
_symmetry.space_group_name_H-M   'P 1'
#
loop_
_entity.id
_entity.type
_entity.pdbx_description
1 polymer ?
#
loop_
_entity_poly.entity_id
_entity_poly.type
_entity_poly.pdbx_seq_one_letter_code
_entity_poly.pdbx_strand_id
1 'polypeptide(L)'
;MPSTRERIPLVKKARLTAFLLVVFVTSTVIITALFGCSVLIPGTSGTYSKHLKSAESLERQGKYGEAISAYRQHIQERCEDEERAEWENPSFYLLIIGDILLKQGKVTEALHEYEQAQLEEVAVALISDRFRLIANWLADRERKEEAISILSIHRETDPVLFDLMRDRIARELVAGEEASLRCSNDSTSIVIGEKCPRDIGQ
;
A
#
# COMPACT_ATOMS: atom_id res chain seq x y z
N MET A 1 12.86 -45.54 78.81
CA MET A 1 11.51 -45.26 78.26
C MET A 1 10.81 -44.35 79.26
N PRO A 2 10.69 -43.05 78.94
CA PRO A 2 9.36 -42.55 78.55
C PRO A 2 9.40 -41.62 77.31
N SER A 3 8.34 -41.68 76.52
CA SER A 3 8.06 -40.81 75.37
C SER A 3 7.32 -39.57 75.85
N THR A 4 7.95 -38.40 75.70
CA THR A 4 7.34 -37.08 76.00
C THR A 4 6.64 -36.54 74.76
N ARG A 5 5.31 -36.53 74.80
CA ARG A 5 4.44 -35.89 73.81
C ARG A 5 4.32 -34.40 74.17
N GLU A 6 5.04 -33.54 73.47
CA GLU A 6 4.96 -32.08 73.65
C GLU A 6 3.54 -31.58 73.29
N ARG A 7 2.88 -30.96 74.28
CA ARG A 7 1.63 -30.23 74.11
C ARG A 7 1.93 -28.82 73.62
N ILE A 8 1.67 -28.55 72.34
CA ILE A 8 1.76 -27.20 71.77
C ILE A 8 0.59 -26.35 72.30
N PRO A 9 0.84 -25.14 72.85
CA PRO A 9 -0.20 -24.29 73.42
C PRO A 9 -1.14 -23.72 72.34
N LEU A 10 -2.45 -23.80 72.60
CA LEU A 10 -3.58 -23.45 71.72
C LEU A 10 -3.54 -22.04 71.11
N VAL A 11 -2.83 -21.10 71.74
CA VAL A 11 -2.72 -19.70 71.27
C VAL A 11 -1.95 -19.58 69.95
N LYS A 12 -1.01 -20.49 69.66
CA LYS A 12 -0.25 -20.48 68.41
C LYS A 12 -1.07 -20.92 67.19
N LYS A 13 -2.10 -21.76 67.38
CA LYS A 13 -2.97 -22.22 66.28
C LYS A 13 -3.81 -21.07 65.70
N ALA A 14 -4.39 -20.22 66.56
CA ALA A 14 -5.23 -19.10 66.13
C ALA A 14 -4.46 -18.02 65.36
N ARG A 15 -3.20 -17.74 65.74
CA ARG A 15 -2.34 -16.79 65.01
C ARG A 15 -1.88 -17.33 63.66
N LEU A 16 -1.61 -18.64 63.56
CA LEU A 16 -1.22 -19.28 62.31
C LEU A 16 -2.38 -19.37 61.31
N THR A 17 -3.61 -19.65 61.80
CA THR A 17 -4.81 -19.67 60.95
C THR A 17 -5.20 -18.28 60.45
N ALA A 18 -5.02 -17.23 61.28
CA ALA A 18 -5.25 -15.85 60.85
C ALA A 18 -4.21 -15.39 59.82
N PHE A 19 -2.94 -15.76 59.98
CA PHE A 19 -1.88 -15.41 59.02
C PHE A 19 -2.05 -16.13 57.68
N LEU A 20 -2.45 -17.42 57.69
CA LEU A 20 -2.73 -18.19 56.47
C LEU A 20 -3.94 -17.64 55.69
N LEU A 21 -4.99 -17.18 56.37
CA LEU A 21 -6.15 -16.56 55.73
C LEU A 21 -5.79 -15.20 55.09
N VAL A 22 -4.98 -14.37 55.76
CA VAL A 22 -4.55 -13.08 55.21
C VAL A 22 -3.66 -13.27 53.98
N VAL A 23 -2.74 -14.23 53.99
CA VAL A 23 -1.91 -14.55 52.81
C VAL A 23 -2.74 -15.11 51.64
N PHE A 24 -3.78 -15.90 51.92
CA PHE A 24 -4.66 -16.43 50.88
C PHE A 24 -5.53 -15.34 50.24
N VAL A 25 -6.05 -14.39 51.03
CA VAL A 25 -6.86 -13.27 50.53
C VAL A 25 -6.02 -12.23 49.78
N THR A 26 -4.77 -11.98 50.18
CA THR A 26 -3.90 -11.08 49.41
C THR A 26 -3.37 -11.72 48.13
N SER A 27 -3.12 -13.04 48.14
CA SER A 27 -2.68 -13.74 46.93
C SER A 27 -3.78 -13.83 45.87
N THR A 28 -5.06 -13.94 46.23
CA THR A 28 -6.17 -13.91 45.27
C THR A 28 -6.41 -12.52 44.68
N VAL A 29 -6.21 -11.45 45.46
CA VAL A 29 -6.31 -10.05 44.97
C VAL A 29 -5.17 -9.70 43.99
N ILE A 30 -3.98 -10.26 44.18
CA ILE A 30 -2.86 -10.07 43.24
C ILE A 30 -3.07 -10.87 41.94
N ILE A 31 -3.67 -12.07 42.02
CA ILE A 31 -4.00 -12.86 40.83
C ILE A 31 -5.13 -12.19 40.02
N THR A 32 -6.15 -11.61 40.66
CA THR A 32 -7.18 -10.84 39.93
C THR A 32 -6.68 -9.50 39.40
N ALA A 33 -5.65 -8.88 40.00
CA ALA A 33 -4.99 -7.69 39.45
C ALA A 33 -4.07 -8.00 38.25
N LEU A 34 -3.49 -9.21 38.19
CA LEU A 34 -2.65 -9.65 37.07
C LEU A 34 -3.47 -10.25 35.90
N PHE A 35 -4.65 -10.82 36.17
CA PHE A 35 -5.57 -11.34 35.15
C PHE A 35 -6.74 -10.40 34.81
N GLY A 36 -6.90 -9.29 35.55
CA GLY A 36 -7.86 -8.22 35.29
C GLY A 36 -7.38 -7.17 34.28
N CYS A 37 -6.28 -7.45 33.59
CA CYS A 37 -5.90 -6.77 32.37
C CYS A 37 -6.08 -7.75 31.19
N SER A 38 -7.29 -8.27 31.02
CA SER A 38 -7.80 -8.46 29.67
C SER A 38 -7.89 -7.06 29.06
N VAL A 39 -6.73 -6.58 28.62
CA VAL A 39 -6.60 -5.61 27.55
C VAL A 39 -7.58 -6.12 26.50
N LEU A 40 -8.73 -5.46 26.45
CA LEU A 40 -9.52 -5.40 25.25
C LEU A 40 -8.56 -4.73 24.26
N ILE A 41 -7.75 -5.55 23.58
CA ILE A 41 -7.19 -5.16 22.31
C ILE A 41 -8.43 -5.21 21.43
N PRO A 42 -9.08 -4.07 21.09
CA PRO A 42 -10.09 -4.09 20.05
C PRO A 42 -9.41 -4.75 18.85
N GLY A 43 -10.02 -5.85 18.40
CA GLY A 43 -9.37 -6.81 17.53
C GLY A 43 -8.71 -6.12 16.35
N THR A 44 -7.41 -6.34 16.20
CA THR A 44 -6.70 -6.17 14.92
C THR A 44 -7.08 -7.30 13.95
N SER A 45 -8.34 -7.72 13.95
CA SER A 45 -8.93 -8.48 12.86
C SER A 45 -9.57 -7.44 11.95
N GLY A 46 -8.77 -6.85 11.07
CA GLY A 46 -9.34 -6.14 9.92
C GLY A 46 -10.35 -7.08 9.28
N THR A 47 -11.63 -6.72 9.36
CA THR A 47 -12.72 -7.46 8.73
C THR A 47 -12.51 -7.28 7.22
N TYR A 48 -11.70 -8.17 6.64
CA TYR A 48 -11.54 -8.25 5.19
C TYR A 48 -12.93 -8.41 4.60
N SER A 49 -13.44 -7.37 3.95
CA SER A 49 -14.76 -7.43 3.36
C SER A 49 -14.76 -8.52 2.29
N LYS A 50 -15.90 -9.19 2.12
CA LYS A 50 -16.08 -10.25 1.13
C LYS A 50 -15.65 -9.76 -0.27
N HIS A 51 -15.86 -8.48 -0.55
CA HIS A 51 -15.54 -7.84 -1.80
C HIS A 51 -14.03 -7.74 -2.04
N LEU A 52 -13.22 -7.46 -1.03
CA LEU A 52 -11.75 -7.45 -1.16
C LEU A 52 -11.20 -8.82 -1.55
N LYS A 53 -11.59 -9.89 -0.84
CA LYS A 53 -11.14 -11.25 -1.17
C LYS A 53 -11.58 -11.67 -2.56
N SER A 54 -12.80 -11.28 -2.96
CA SER A 54 -13.30 -11.52 -4.31
C SER A 54 -12.48 -10.76 -5.35
N ALA A 55 -12.20 -9.47 -5.12
CA ALA A 55 -11.44 -8.62 -6.01
C ALA A 55 -10.04 -9.19 -6.31
N GLU A 56 -9.28 -9.55 -5.27
CA GLU A 56 -7.96 -10.15 -5.44
C GLU A 56 -8.02 -11.49 -6.21
N SER A 57 -9.03 -12.31 -5.94
CA SER A 57 -9.21 -13.60 -6.64
C SER A 57 -9.53 -13.40 -8.12
N LEU A 58 -10.40 -12.43 -8.43
CA LEU A 58 -10.78 -12.07 -9.79
C LEU A 58 -9.61 -11.45 -10.56
N GLU A 59 -8.81 -10.61 -9.90
CA GLU A 59 -7.59 -10.05 -10.48
C GLU A 59 -6.60 -11.14 -10.87
N ARG A 60 -6.33 -12.10 -9.97
CA ARG A 60 -5.45 -13.25 -10.26
C ARG A 60 -5.96 -14.12 -11.41
N GLN A 61 -7.28 -14.16 -11.64
CA GLN A 61 -7.91 -14.84 -12.78
C GLN A 61 -7.89 -14.03 -14.09
N GLY A 62 -7.41 -12.78 -14.06
CA GLY A 62 -7.44 -11.87 -15.21
C GLY A 62 -8.83 -11.28 -15.50
N LYS A 63 -9.81 -11.47 -14.60
CA LYS A 63 -11.16 -10.92 -14.71
C LYS A 63 -11.19 -9.48 -14.22
N TYR A 64 -10.45 -8.63 -14.90
CA TYR A 64 -10.15 -7.26 -14.45
C TYR A 64 -11.39 -6.38 -14.27
N GLY A 65 -12.41 -6.49 -15.12
CA GLY A 65 -13.65 -5.71 -14.95
C GLY A 65 -14.41 -6.07 -13.66
N GLU A 66 -14.53 -7.36 -13.37
CA GLU A 66 -15.16 -7.85 -12.14
C GLU A 66 -14.32 -7.49 -10.91
N ALA A 67 -12.98 -7.59 -11.02
CA ALA A 67 -12.06 -7.22 -9.96
C ALA A 67 -12.18 -5.73 -9.59
N ILE A 68 -12.20 -4.84 -10.58
CA ILE A 68 -12.38 -3.40 -10.37
C ILE A 68 -13.71 -3.13 -9.67
N SER A 69 -14.80 -3.75 -10.12
CA SER A 69 -16.11 -3.59 -9.49
C SER A 69 -16.11 -4.04 -8.03
N ALA A 70 -15.44 -5.15 -7.72
CA ALA A 70 -15.30 -5.65 -6.36
C ALA A 70 -14.41 -4.75 -5.48
N TYR A 71 -13.32 -4.19 -6.01
CA TYR A 71 -12.51 -3.19 -5.28
C TYR A 71 -13.32 -1.93 -4.97
N ARG A 72 -14.12 -1.42 -5.92
CA ARG A 72 -15.00 -0.26 -5.69
C ARG A 72 -16.04 -0.52 -4.60
N GLN A 73 -16.66 -1.71 -4.61
CA GLN A 73 -17.60 -2.11 -3.57
C GLN A 73 -16.90 -2.19 -2.20
N HIS A 74 -15.69 -2.74 -2.14
CA HIS A 74 -14.91 -2.76 -0.91
C HIS A 74 -14.63 -1.35 -0.39
N ILE A 75 -14.19 -0.42 -1.26
CA ILE A 75 -13.95 0.98 -0.88
C ILE A 75 -15.22 1.58 -0.26
N GLN A 76 -16.37 1.43 -0.95
CA GLN A 76 -17.64 1.96 -0.47
C GLN A 76 -18.03 1.40 0.91
N GLU A 77 -17.98 0.08 1.07
CA GLU A 77 -18.30 -0.61 2.32
C GLU A 77 -17.44 -0.13 3.49
N ARG A 78 -16.14 0.08 3.24
CA ARG A 78 -15.22 0.55 4.27
C ARG A 78 -15.39 2.03 4.58
N CYS A 79 -15.72 2.86 3.58
CA CYS A 79 -16.00 4.28 3.81
C CYS A 79 -17.28 4.50 4.62
N GLU A 80 -18.29 3.63 4.45
CA GLU A 80 -19.56 3.66 5.19
C GLU A 80 -19.50 3.00 6.58
N ASP A 81 -18.48 2.18 6.84
CA ASP A 81 -18.35 1.52 8.14
C ASP A 81 -17.86 2.48 9.23
N GLU A 82 -18.75 2.83 10.15
CA GLU A 82 -18.47 3.67 11.32
C GLU A 82 -17.49 3.02 12.31
N GLU A 83 -17.37 1.68 12.31
CA GLU A 83 -16.42 0.95 13.14
C GLU A 83 -15.03 0.82 12.46
N ARG A 84 -14.85 1.40 11.27
CA ARG A 84 -13.55 1.43 10.60
C ARG A 84 -12.52 2.15 11.45
N ALA A 85 -11.34 1.55 11.55
CA ALA A 85 -10.23 2.16 12.25
C ALA A 85 -9.78 3.44 11.54
N GLU A 86 -9.52 4.51 12.30
CA GLU A 86 -9.15 5.82 11.76
C GLU A 86 -7.92 5.80 10.85
N TRP A 87 -6.98 4.88 11.10
CA TRP A 87 -5.76 4.72 10.30
C TRP A 87 -6.00 4.06 8.94
N GLU A 88 -7.14 3.38 8.76
CA GLU A 88 -7.44 2.69 7.51
C GLU A 88 -7.90 3.71 6.48
N ASN A 89 -7.22 3.80 5.34
CA ASN A 89 -7.67 4.59 4.19
C ASN A 89 -8.08 3.63 3.05
N PRO A 90 -9.40 3.39 2.86
CA PRO A 90 -9.88 2.48 1.81
C PRO A 90 -9.53 2.97 0.40
N SER A 91 -9.37 4.28 0.21
CA SER A 91 -9.03 4.88 -1.08
C SER A 91 -7.65 4.44 -1.59
N PHE A 92 -6.83 3.75 -0.79
CA PHE A 92 -5.65 3.02 -1.26
C PHE A 92 -5.97 2.08 -2.44
N TYR A 93 -7.13 1.43 -2.45
CA TYR A 93 -7.49 0.50 -3.52
C TYR A 93 -7.73 1.18 -4.88
N LEU A 94 -7.87 2.51 -4.92
CA LEU A 94 -7.86 3.27 -6.18
C LEU A 94 -6.53 3.09 -6.93
N LEU A 95 -5.41 2.97 -6.22
CA LEU A 95 -4.11 2.72 -6.83
C LEU A 95 -4.07 1.36 -7.54
N ILE A 96 -4.69 0.33 -6.95
CA ILE A 96 -4.75 -1.01 -7.54
C ILE A 96 -5.67 -1.01 -8.77
N ILE A 97 -6.81 -0.30 -8.70
CA ILE A 97 -7.69 -0.11 -9.85
C ILE A 97 -6.93 0.58 -10.99
N GLY A 98 -6.19 1.65 -10.69
CA GLY A 98 -5.33 2.34 -11.66
C GLY A 98 -4.26 1.43 -12.27
N ASP A 99 -3.60 0.58 -11.46
CA ASP A 99 -2.60 -0.38 -11.93
C ASP A 99 -3.21 -1.40 -12.91
N ILE A 100 -4.42 -1.89 -12.64
CA ILE A 100 -5.17 -2.78 -13.53
C ILE A 100 -5.52 -2.08 -14.85
N LEU A 101 -6.01 -0.84 -14.78
CA LEU A 101 -6.37 -0.04 -15.95
C LEU A 101 -5.15 0.26 -16.83
N LEU A 102 -4.01 0.57 -16.22
CA LEU A 102 -2.76 0.81 -16.93
C LEU A 102 -2.26 -0.45 -17.65
N LYS A 103 -2.38 -1.63 -17.03
CA LYS A 103 -2.08 -2.92 -17.68
C LYS A 103 -2.96 -3.18 -18.90
N GLN A 104 -4.21 -2.69 -18.90
CA GLN A 104 -5.12 -2.76 -20.04
C GLN A 104 -4.86 -1.67 -21.10
N GLY A 105 -3.92 -0.76 -20.86
CA GLY A 105 -3.61 0.36 -21.75
C GLY A 105 -4.56 1.55 -21.63
N LYS A 106 -5.41 1.56 -20.62
CA LYS A 106 -6.38 2.63 -20.34
C LYS A 106 -5.72 3.72 -19.48
N VAL A 107 -4.76 4.42 -20.08
CA VAL A 107 -3.90 5.39 -19.38
C VAL A 107 -4.70 6.51 -18.72
N THR A 108 -5.67 7.08 -19.44
CA THR A 108 -6.48 8.20 -18.93
C THR A 108 -7.34 7.78 -17.76
N GLU A 109 -7.93 6.59 -17.81
CA GLU A 109 -8.69 6.02 -16.68
C GLU A 109 -7.75 5.76 -15.49
N ALA A 110 -6.55 5.20 -15.73
CA ALA A 110 -5.57 4.96 -14.67
C ALA A 110 -5.08 6.25 -14.00
N LEU A 111 -4.78 7.29 -14.78
CA LEU A 111 -4.36 8.60 -14.26
C LEU A 111 -5.44 9.19 -13.36
N HIS A 112 -6.70 9.13 -13.80
CA HIS A 112 -7.82 9.59 -13.01
C HIS A 112 -7.89 8.91 -11.64
N GLU A 113 -7.70 7.59 -11.56
CA GLU A 113 -7.68 6.89 -10.26
C GLU A 113 -6.56 7.34 -9.34
N TYR A 114 -5.36 7.59 -9.88
CA TYR A 114 -4.23 8.07 -9.09
C TYR A 114 -4.46 9.49 -8.56
N GLU A 115 -5.06 10.36 -9.38
CA GLU A 115 -5.46 11.70 -8.96
C GLU A 115 -6.56 11.64 -7.89
N GLN A 116 -7.56 10.75 -8.04
CA GLN A 116 -8.55 10.54 -6.99
C GLN A 116 -7.90 10.04 -5.70
N ALA A 117 -6.98 9.08 -5.77
CA ALA A 117 -6.24 8.61 -4.60
C ALA A 117 -5.44 9.73 -3.92
N GLN A 118 -4.88 10.66 -4.68
CA GLN A 118 -4.20 11.84 -4.13
C GLN A 118 -5.17 12.77 -3.41
N LEU A 119 -6.36 13.01 -3.96
CA LEU A 119 -7.41 13.81 -3.34
C LEU A 119 -7.93 13.18 -2.04
N GLU A 120 -7.99 11.85 -2.00
CA GLU A 120 -8.37 11.04 -0.85
C GLU A 120 -7.21 10.85 0.16
N GLU A 121 -6.15 11.66 0.05
CA GLU A 121 -5.01 11.71 0.97
C GLU A 121 -4.30 10.36 1.17
N VAL A 122 -4.27 9.52 0.12
CA VAL A 122 -3.43 8.32 0.12
C VAL A 122 -1.96 8.75 0.20
N ALA A 123 -1.14 7.96 0.90
CA ALA A 123 0.24 8.31 1.21
C ALA A 123 1.02 8.81 -0.02
N VAL A 124 1.61 10.01 0.10
CA VAL A 124 2.27 10.74 -1.01
C VAL A 124 3.34 9.91 -1.72
N ALA A 125 4.08 9.06 -0.99
CA ALA A 125 5.08 8.18 -1.58
C ALA A 125 4.46 7.20 -2.60
N LEU A 126 3.28 6.65 -2.29
CA LEU A 126 2.57 5.73 -3.19
C LEU A 126 2.02 6.44 -4.43
N ILE A 127 1.54 7.68 -4.25
CA ILE A 127 1.09 8.54 -5.34
C ILE A 127 2.26 8.91 -6.26
N SER A 128 3.40 9.31 -5.68
CA SER A 128 4.63 9.60 -6.43
C SER A 128 5.04 8.40 -7.29
N ASP A 129 5.01 7.19 -6.72
CA ASP A 129 5.30 5.96 -7.46
C ASP A 129 4.35 5.73 -8.64
N ARG A 130 3.05 6.06 -8.52
CA ARG A 130 2.08 5.89 -9.61
C ARG A 130 2.26 6.90 -10.74
N PHE A 131 2.56 8.16 -10.44
CA PHE A 131 2.90 9.12 -11.49
C PHE A 131 4.20 8.79 -12.20
N ARG A 132 5.19 8.22 -11.50
CA ARG A 132 6.41 7.70 -12.13
C ARG A 132 6.12 6.51 -13.02
N LEU A 133 5.28 5.59 -12.54
CA LEU A 133 4.88 4.41 -13.30
C LEU A 133 4.22 4.79 -14.63
N ILE A 134 3.23 5.70 -14.61
CA ILE A 134 2.54 6.12 -15.83
C ILE A 134 3.45 6.91 -16.77
N ALA A 135 4.35 7.74 -16.24
CA ALA A 135 5.32 8.50 -17.03
C ALA A 135 6.31 7.56 -17.75
N ASN A 136 6.87 6.57 -17.06
CA ASN A 136 7.74 5.57 -17.68
C ASN A 136 6.98 4.77 -18.75
N TRP A 137 5.76 4.32 -18.42
CA TRP A 137 4.92 3.56 -19.35
C TRP A 137 4.65 4.35 -20.65
N LEU A 138 4.44 5.66 -20.56
CA LEU A 138 4.25 6.54 -21.71
C LEU A 138 5.55 6.75 -22.49
N ALA A 139 6.65 7.00 -21.79
CA ALA A 139 7.97 7.20 -22.40
C ALA A 139 8.43 5.96 -23.19
N ASP A 140 8.21 4.77 -22.66
CA ASP A 140 8.51 3.47 -23.29
C ASP A 140 7.70 3.24 -24.58
N ARG A 141 6.59 3.97 -24.76
CA ARG A 141 5.74 3.90 -25.96
C ARG A 141 5.91 5.11 -26.87
N GLU A 142 7.04 5.81 -26.77
CA GLU A 142 7.36 7.00 -27.55
C GLU A 142 6.38 8.18 -27.35
N ARG A 143 5.62 8.18 -26.25
CA ARG A 143 4.71 9.27 -25.85
C ARG A 143 5.38 10.15 -24.79
N LYS A 144 6.61 10.60 -25.10
CA LYS A 144 7.52 11.24 -24.13
C LYS A 144 7.02 12.62 -23.68
N GLU A 145 6.37 13.37 -24.56
CA GLU A 145 5.77 14.67 -24.27
C GLU A 145 4.64 14.55 -23.25
N GLU A 146 3.78 13.54 -23.40
CA GLU A 146 2.71 13.26 -22.44
C GLU A 146 3.29 12.86 -21.07
N ALA A 147 4.35 12.05 -21.06
CA ALA A 147 5.05 11.69 -19.83
C ALA A 147 5.61 12.93 -19.11
N ILE A 148 6.28 13.84 -19.84
CA ILE A 148 6.79 15.11 -19.29
C ILE A 148 5.64 15.98 -18.78
N SER A 149 4.52 16.04 -19.50
CA SER A 149 3.35 16.81 -19.11
C SER A 149 2.78 16.34 -17.77
N ILE A 150 2.56 15.03 -17.60
CA ILE A 150 2.08 14.45 -16.34
C ILE A 150 3.02 14.79 -15.19
N LEU A 151 4.33 14.58 -15.36
CA LEU A 151 5.32 14.91 -14.32
C LEU A 151 5.36 16.42 -14.00
N SER A 152 5.04 17.28 -14.97
CA SER A 152 4.97 18.73 -14.76
C SER A 152 3.72 19.13 -13.97
N ILE A 153 2.57 18.54 -14.30
CA ILE A 153 1.30 18.79 -13.63
C ILE A 153 1.38 18.37 -12.15
N HIS A 154 1.95 17.20 -11.88
CA HIS A 154 2.05 16.66 -10.52
C HIS A 154 3.38 16.98 -9.83
N ARG A 155 4.16 17.95 -10.33
CA ARG A 155 5.51 18.28 -9.87
C ARG A 155 5.63 18.40 -8.35
N GLU A 156 4.64 19.02 -7.71
CA GLU A 156 4.67 19.27 -6.27
C GLU A 156 4.58 18.01 -5.40
N THR A 157 4.20 16.86 -5.97
CA THR A 157 4.17 15.56 -5.27
C THR A 157 5.57 15.09 -4.90
N ASP A 158 6.52 15.24 -5.84
CA ASP A 158 7.93 14.90 -5.64
C ASP A 158 8.79 15.76 -6.58
N PRO A 159 9.07 17.02 -6.21
CA PRO A 159 9.70 17.99 -7.11
C PRO A 159 11.06 17.52 -7.63
N VAL A 160 11.88 16.95 -6.74
CA VAL A 160 13.24 16.53 -7.06
C VAL A 160 13.22 15.37 -8.06
N LEU A 161 12.41 14.35 -7.79
CA LEU A 161 12.39 13.16 -8.63
C LEU A 161 11.70 13.42 -9.97
N PHE A 162 10.64 14.23 -9.98
CA PHE A 162 9.89 14.53 -11.20
C PHE A 162 10.68 15.46 -12.12
N ASP A 163 11.39 16.44 -11.59
CA ASP A 163 12.30 17.27 -12.39
C ASP A 163 13.43 16.42 -13.01
N LEU A 164 14.05 15.52 -12.23
CA LEU A 164 15.07 14.60 -12.75
C LEU A 164 14.54 13.70 -13.88
N MET A 165 13.32 13.18 -13.73
CA MET A 165 12.69 12.34 -14.74
C MET A 165 12.33 13.12 -16.00
N ARG A 166 11.80 14.34 -15.86
CA ARG A 166 11.52 15.23 -17.00
C ARG A 166 12.80 15.53 -17.78
N ASP A 167 13.89 15.88 -17.10
CA ASP A 167 15.19 16.16 -17.74
C ASP A 167 15.76 14.94 -18.46
N ARG A 168 15.57 13.74 -17.90
CA ARG A 168 15.96 12.50 -18.57
C ARG A 168 15.13 12.26 -19.83
N ILE A 169 13.81 12.28 -19.71
CA ILE A 169 12.88 11.98 -20.82
C ILE A 169 13.03 13.02 -21.94
N ALA A 170 13.21 14.30 -21.60
CA ALA A 170 13.43 15.37 -22.57
C ALA A 170 14.72 15.16 -23.39
N ARG A 171 15.80 14.70 -22.75
CA ARG A 171 17.04 14.36 -23.47
C ARG A 171 16.84 13.17 -24.41
N GLU A 172 16.10 12.15 -23.98
CA GLU A 172 15.76 11.00 -24.82
C GLU A 172 14.90 11.42 -26.03
N LEU A 173 13.96 12.35 -25.84
CA LEU A 173 13.12 12.89 -26.90
C LEU A 173 13.97 13.64 -27.95
N VAL A 174 14.78 14.61 -27.52
CA VAL A 174 15.66 15.38 -28.41
C VAL A 174 16.62 14.46 -29.18
N ALA A 175 17.23 13.48 -28.51
CA ALA A 175 18.12 12.53 -29.16
C ALA A 175 17.40 11.71 -30.25
N GLY A 176 16.13 11.33 -30.01
CA GLY A 176 15.29 10.66 -31.00
C GLY A 176 14.98 11.54 -32.22
N GLU A 177 14.67 12.82 -32.01
CA GLU A 177 14.43 13.79 -33.08
C GLU A 177 15.69 14.03 -33.93
N GLU A 178 16.84 14.21 -33.29
CA GLU A 178 18.13 14.38 -33.95
C GLU A 178 18.49 13.15 -34.81
N ALA A 179 18.30 11.95 -34.28
CA ALA A 179 18.52 10.71 -35.03
C ALA A 179 17.59 10.60 -36.25
N SER A 180 16.33 11.00 -36.09
CA SER A 180 15.34 11.03 -37.17
C SER A 180 15.72 12.02 -38.28
N LEU A 181 16.18 13.22 -37.91
CA LEU A 181 16.65 14.24 -38.84
C LEU A 181 17.90 13.79 -39.60
N ARG A 182 18.87 13.18 -38.90
CA ARG A 182 20.07 12.64 -39.53
C ARG A 182 19.73 11.55 -40.55
N CYS A 183 18.84 10.61 -40.21
CA CYS A 183 18.32 9.62 -41.15
C CYS A 183 17.67 10.24 -42.39
N SER A 184 16.92 11.33 -42.23
CA SER A 184 16.28 12.01 -43.37
C SER A 184 17.29 12.71 -44.29
N ASN A 185 18.35 13.31 -43.74
CA ASN A 185 19.39 13.99 -44.51
C ASN A 185 20.37 13.01 -45.19
N ASP A 186 20.66 11.86 -44.56
CA ASP A 186 21.50 10.83 -45.17
C ASP A 186 20.76 10.11 -46.32
N SER A 187 19.43 10.00 -46.28
CA SER A 187 18.65 9.43 -47.40
C SER A 187 18.64 10.29 -48.67
N THR A 188 18.98 11.58 -48.58
CA THR A 188 19.24 12.47 -49.72
C THR A 188 20.70 12.44 -50.20
N SER A 189 21.60 11.76 -49.49
CA SER A 189 22.99 11.50 -49.89
C SER A 189 23.28 9.99 -49.93
N ILE A 190 23.14 9.39 -51.11
CA ILE A 190 23.33 7.93 -51.32
C ILE A 190 24.65 7.41 -50.71
N VAL A 191 24.59 6.18 -50.16
CA VAL A 191 25.64 5.30 -49.55
C VAL A 191 25.92 5.65 -48.09
N ILE A 192 25.51 4.88 -47.07
CA ILE A 192 26.04 3.58 -46.61
C ILE A 192 24.94 2.88 -45.78
N GLY A 193 24.82 1.54 -45.90
CA GLY A 193 23.76 0.71 -45.33
C GLY A 193 23.74 0.51 -43.81
N GLU A 194 23.71 1.59 -43.02
CA GLU A 194 23.29 1.53 -41.62
C GLU A 194 21.76 1.68 -41.56
N LYS A 195 21.09 0.64 -41.09
CA LYS A 195 19.62 0.57 -41.04
C LYS A 195 19.10 1.53 -39.96
N CYS A 196 18.24 2.48 -40.33
CA CYS A 196 17.72 3.46 -39.39
C CYS A 196 16.90 2.78 -38.27
N PRO A 197 16.94 3.27 -37.02
CA PRO A 197 16.24 2.67 -35.88
C PRO A 197 14.72 2.54 -36.05
N ARG A 198 14.14 3.27 -37.00
CA ARG A 198 12.71 3.20 -37.36
C ARG A 198 12.31 1.83 -37.94
N ASP A 199 13.27 0.99 -38.34
CA ASP A 199 13.04 -0.31 -38.98
C ASP A 199 13.01 -1.51 -38.02
N ILE A 200 13.07 -1.30 -36.70
CA ILE A 200 13.24 -2.38 -35.71
C ILE A 200 11.98 -2.62 -34.84
N GLY A 201 10.87 -1.94 -35.12
CA GLY A 201 9.62 -2.06 -34.34
C GLY A 201 8.37 -2.16 -35.22
N GLN A 202 8.09 -3.37 -35.71
CA GLN A 202 6.73 -3.82 -36.06
C GLN A 202 6.37 -5.01 -35.18
#